data_AF-A0A662HR43-F1
#
_entry.id   AF-A0A662HR43-F1
#
_cell.length_a   1.000
_cell.length_b   1.000
_cell.length_c   1.000
_cell.angle_alpha   90.00
_cell.angle_beta   90.00
_cell.angle_gamma   90.00
#
_symmetry.space_group_name_H-M   'P 1'
#
loop_
_entity.id
_entity.type
_entity.pdbx_description
1 polymer ?
#
loop_
_entity_poly.entity_id
_entity_poly.type
_entity_poly.pdbx_seq_one_letter_code
_entity_poly.pdbx_strand_id
1 'polypeptide(L)'
;MPLAKSWVEELVAQYFTLKGYIVVTDMPIGSGKRGGRVDIDILALDPKKKEVHIVEVKAIWTGTAENIAKSIIDTLRRAEKHFMREYGLNYRYIKRAVIISEPKRPKINKLIALLRRKA
;
A
#
# COMPACT_ATOMS: atom_id res chain seq x y z
N MET A 1 0.76 17.73 5.35
CA MET A 1 -0.38 18.03 6.27
C MET A 1 -0.20 17.22 7.55
N PRO A 2 -0.50 17.74 8.76
CA PRO A 2 -0.14 17.09 10.02
C PRO A 2 -1.15 15.99 10.38
N LEU A 3 -1.18 14.93 9.58
CA LEU A 3 -1.84 13.68 9.89
C LEU A 3 -0.78 12.58 9.93
N ALA A 4 -0.82 11.70 10.93
CA ALA A 4 0.17 10.63 11.10
C ALA A 4 0.34 9.76 9.84
N LYS A 5 -0.72 9.62 9.03
CA LYS A 5 -0.68 8.91 7.74
C LYS A 5 0.29 9.57 6.76
N SER A 6 0.13 10.88 6.52
CA SER A 6 0.95 11.62 5.55
C SER A 6 2.43 11.66 5.92
N TRP A 7 2.76 11.78 7.22
CA TRP A 7 4.14 11.68 7.68
C TRP A 7 4.75 10.30 7.41
N VAL A 8 3.99 9.23 7.60
CA VAL A 8 4.46 7.86 7.35
C VAL A 8 4.57 7.57 5.85
N GLU A 9 3.66 8.10 5.03
CA GLU A 9 3.77 8.03 3.57
C GLU A 9 5.07 8.66 3.08
N GLU A 10 5.38 9.88 3.54
CA GLU A 10 6.61 10.57 3.20
C GLU A 10 7.86 9.81 3.68
N LEU A 11 7.84 9.31 4.92
CA LEU A 11 8.95 8.52 5.46
C LEU A 11 9.21 7.25 4.64
N VAL A 12 8.15 6.53 4.25
CA VAL A 12 8.28 5.31 3.44
C VAL A 12 8.74 5.65 2.03
N ALA A 13 8.26 6.76 1.45
CA ALA A 13 8.71 7.25 0.15
C ALA A 13 10.22 7.56 0.17
N GLN A 14 10.67 8.33 1.15
CA GLN A 14 12.09 8.66 1.35
C GLN A 14 12.94 7.40 1.57
N TYR A 15 12.45 6.41 2.32
CA TYR A 15 13.13 5.13 2.48
C TYR A 15 13.38 4.44 1.13
N PHE A 16 12.39 4.38 0.24
CA PHE A 16 12.56 3.78 -1.09
C PHE A 16 13.47 4.62 -1.99
N THR A 17 13.38 5.94 -1.94
CA THR A 17 14.29 6.85 -2.65
C THR A 17 15.74 6.60 -2.24
N LEU A 18 16.03 6.49 -0.93
CA LEU A 18 17.37 6.17 -0.41
C LEU A 18 17.86 4.78 -0.84
N LYS A 19 16.95 3.85 -1.10
CA LYS A 19 17.26 2.51 -1.65
C LYS A 19 17.47 2.52 -3.17
N GLY A 20 17.35 3.66 -3.83
CA GLY A 20 17.56 3.84 -5.27
C GLY A 20 16.35 3.52 -6.14
N TYR A 21 15.14 3.44 -5.56
CA TYR A 21 13.91 3.28 -6.32
C TYR A 21 13.43 4.64 -6.84
N ILE A 22 12.77 4.64 -8.00
CA ILE A 22 11.97 5.76 -8.50
C ILE A 22 10.64 5.71 -7.74
N VAL A 23 10.28 6.78 -7.04
CA VAL A 23 9.12 6.80 -6.14
C VAL A 23 8.08 7.82 -6.60
N VAL A 24 6.82 7.40 -6.60
CA VAL A 24 5.64 8.24 -6.84
C VAL A 24 4.64 8.00 -5.71
N THR A 25 4.10 9.08 -5.14
CA THR A 25 3.06 9.03 -4.10
C THR A 25 1.69 9.41 -4.67
N ASP A 26 0.62 9.00 -3.99
CA ASP A 26 -0.78 9.35 -4.33
C ASP A 26 -1.15 9.03 -5.79
N MET A 27 -0.74 7.86 -6.28
CA MET A 27 -0.90 7.48 -7.68
C MET A 27 -2.32 6.96 -7.95
N PRO A 28 -3.04 7.49 -8.96
CA PRO A 28 -4.39 7.02 -9.29
C PRO A 28 -4.37 5.62 -9.88
N ILE A 29 -5.20 4.75 -9.31
CA ILE A 29 -5.37 3.36 -9.78
C ILE A 29 -6.81 3.08 -10.24
N GLY A 30 -7.63 4.12 -10.38
CA GLY A 30 -8.97 4.07 -10.97
C GLY A 30 -10.05 4.74 -10.11
N SER A 31 -11.30 4.30 -10.29
CA SER A 31 -12.47 4.88 -9.64
C SER A 31 -13.17 3.92 -8.66
N GLY A 32 -13.78 4.49 -7.62
CA GLY A 32 -14.58 3.78 -6.62
C GLY A 32 -15.94 3.34 -7.17
N LYS A 33 -16.59 2.38 -6.49
CA LYS A 33 -17.92 1.85 -6.90
C LYS A 33 -19.03 2.92 -6.92
N ARG A 34 -18.90 3.97 -6.11
CA ARG A 34 -19.86 5.08 -6.01
C ARG A 34 -19.33 6.35 -6.68
N GLY A 35 -18.36 6.22 -7.58
CA GLY A 35 -17.53 7.33 -8.02
C GLY A 35 -16.41 7.65 -7.02
N GLY A 36 -15.62 8.66 -7.34
CA GLY A 36 -14.44 9.06 -6.57
C GLY A 36 -13.16 8.34 -7.00
N ARG A 37 -12.03 9.02 -6.83
CA ARG A 37 -10.71 8.52 -7.16
C ARG A 37 -10.24 7.48 -6.13
N VAL A 38 -9.61 6.42 -6.59
CA VAL A 38 -8.92 5.44 -5.75
C VAL A 38 -7.45 5.56 -6.07
N ASP A 39 -6.65 5.76 -5.03
CA ASP A 39 -5.21 5.91 -5.11
C ASP A 39 -4.50 4.76 -4.42
N ILE A 40 -3.25 4.53 -4.81
CA ILE A 40 -2.27 3.84 -3.98
C ILE A 40 -1.36 4.89 -3.35
N ASP A 41 -1.02 4.70 -2.09
CA ASP A 41 -0.24 5.70 -1.35
C ASP A 41 1.18 5.83 -1.91
N ILE A 42 1.85 4.72 -2.22
CA ILE A 42 3.23 4.74 -2.75
C ILE A 42 3.44 3.65 -3.80
N LEU A 43 4.04 4.05 -4.92
CA LEU A 43 4.65 3.19 -5.92
C LEU A 43 6.17 3.40 -5.91
N ALA A 44 6.94 2.33 -5.80
CA ALA A 44 8.39 2.38 -5.91
C ALA A 44 8.90 1.38 -6.94
N LEU A 45 9.54 1.88 -7.99
CA LEU A 45 9.98 1.13 -9.17
C LEU A 45 11.50 1.06 -9.23
N ASP A 46 12.04 -0.14 -9.43
CA ASP A 46 13.44 -0.37 -9.79
C ASP A 46 13.48 -1.09 -11.15
N PRO A 47 13.74 -0.37 -12.25
CA PRO A 47 13.79 -0.96 -13.59
C PRO A 47 14.95 -1.95 -13.78
N LYS A 48 16.05 -1.79 -13.04
CA LYS A 48 17.22 -2.67 -13.15
C LYS A 48 16.95 -4.02 -12.50
N LYS A 49 16.31 -4.02 -11.33
CA LYS A 49 15.88 -5.24 -10.63
C LYS A 49 14.56 -5.81 -11.15
N LYS A 50 13.85 -5.06 -11.99
CA LYS A 50 12.48 -5.34 -12.44
C LYS A 50 11.54 -5.54 -11.25
N GLU A 51 11.58 -4.63 -10.29
CA GLU A 51 10.73 -4.68 -9.09
C GLU A 51 9.77 -3.50 -9.04
N VAL A 52 8.53 -3.78 -8.66
CA VAL A 52 7.48 -2.78 -8.41
C VAL A 52 6.94 -3.00 -7.01
N HIS A 53 7.27 -2.10 -6.10
CA HIS A 53 6.73 -2.08 -4.76
C HIS A 53 5.45 -1.23 -4.74
N ILE A 54 4.37 -1.83 -4.26
CA ILE A 54 3.04 -1.23 -4.15
C ILE A 54 2.72 -1.15 -2.66
N VAL A 55 2.59 0.05 -2.11
CA VAL A 55 2.47 0.25 -0.66
C VAL A 55 1.17 0.98 -0.31
N GLU A 56 0.40 0.40 0.60
CA GLU A 56 -0.73 1.04 1.27
C GLU A 56 -0.34 1.31 2.73
N VAL A 57 -0.50 2.56 3.16
CA VAL A 57 -0.32 3.03 4.53
C VAL A 57 -1.70 3.13 5.21
N LYS A 58 -1.87 2.47 6.35
CA LYS A 58 -3.16 2.44 7.06
C LYS A 58 -3.03 2.70 8.54
N ALA A 59 -3.70 3.75 9.01
CA ALA A 59 -3.93 3.96 10.43
C ALA A 59 -5.17 3.17 10.90
N ILE A 60 -5.06 2.48 12.04
CA ILE A 60 -6.07 1.50 12.47
C ILE A 60 -6.90 1.94 13.69
N TRP A 61 -7.11 3.25 13.85
CA TRP A 61 -7.80 3.87 14.98
C TRP A 61 -9.25 3.38 15.15
N THR A 62 -9.96 3.13 14.06
CA THR A 62 -11.38 2.72 14.02
C THR A 62 -11.60 1.47 13.15
N GLY A 63 -12.82 0.93 13.13
CA GLY A 63 -13.22 -0.23 12.31
C GLY A 63 -12.78 -1.60 12.87
N THR A 64 -13.15 -2.68 12.18
CA THR A 64 -12.77 -4.07 12.54
C THR A 64 -11.49 -4.50 11.81
N ALA A 65 -10.83 -5.56 12.29
CA ALA A 65 -9.62 -6.06 11.62
C ALA A 65 -9.93 -6.56 10.21
N GLU A 66 -11.10 -7.18 10.04
CA GLU A 66 -11.62 -7.73 8.81
C GLU A 66 -11.85 -6.64 7.76
N ASN A 67 -12.50 -5.54 8.16
CA ASN A 67 -12.78 -4.43 7.24
C ASN A 67 -11.50 -3.72 6.80
N ILE A 68 -10.56 -3.54 7.73
CA ILE A 68 -9.26 -2.95 7.40
C ILE A 68 -8.47 -3.86 6.48
N ALA A 69 -8.35 -5.16 6.81
CA ALA A 69 -7.65 -6.13 5.97
C ALA A 69 -8.24 -6.17 4.57
N LYS A 70 -9.57 -6.23 4.47
CA LYS A 70 -10.29 -6.21 3.18
C LYS A 70 -9.96 -4.96 2.38
N SER A 71 -10.02 -3.77 3.00
CA SER A 71 -9.68 -2.51 2.33
C SER A 71 -8.26 -2.52 1.79
N ILE A 72 -7.27 -2.94 2.60
CA ILE A 72 -5.86 -2.98 2.19
C ILE A 72 -5.68 -3.96 1.01
N ILE A 73 -6.23 -5.17 1.13
CA ILE A 73 -6.11 -6.21 0.10
C ILE A 73 -6.76 -5.76 -1.21
N ASP A 74 -7.95 -5.16 -1.14
CA ASP A 74 -8.68 -4.70 -2.31
C ASP A 74 -7.90 -3.58 -3.03
N THR A 75 -7.30 -2.63 -2.30
CA THR A 75 -6.45 -1.58 -2.88
C THR A 75 -5.21 -2.18 -3.54
N LEU A 76 -4.46 -3.02 -2.82
CA LEU A 76 -3.22 -3.62 -3.33
C LEU A 76 -3.46 -4.49 -4.58
N ARG A 77 -4.55 -5.25 -4.63
CA ARG A 77 -4.92 -6.06 -5.81
C ARG A 77 -5.33 -5.20 -7.00
N ARG A 78 -5.98 -4.07 -6.78
CA ARG A 78 -6.32 -3.12 -7.86
C ARG A 78 -5.07 -2.48 -8.42
N ALA A 79 -4.18 -2.01 -7.54
CA ALA A 79 -2.91 -1.41 -7.91
C ALA A 79 -2.04 -2.41 -8.69
N GLU A 80 -1.91 -3.65 -8.21
CA GLU A 80 -1.18 -4.72 -8.90
C GLU A 80 -1.72 -4.92 -10.32
N LYS A 81 -3.04 -5.08 -10.49
CA LYS A 81 -3.65 -5.20 -11.82
C LYS A 81 -3.43 -3.98 -12.71
N HIS A 82 -3.47 -2.78 -12.13
CA HIS A 82 -3.25 -1.53 -12.85
C HIS A 82 -1.81 -1.47 -13.37
N PHE A 83 -0.81 -1.60 -12.50
CA PHE A 83 0.60 -1.53 -12.89
C PHE A 83 1.08 -2.72 -13.72
N MET A 84 0.47 -3.91 -13.57
CA MET A 84 0.70 -5.03 -14.48
C MET A 84 0.37 -4.69 -15.93
N ARG A 85 -0.63 -3.84 -16.17
CA ARG A 85 -0.97 -3.37 -17.53
C ARG A 85 0.00 -2.30 -18.02
N GLU A 86 0.52 -1.46 -17.13
CA GLU A 86 1.44 -0.38 -17.48
C GLU A 86 2.87 -0.86 -17.70
N TYR A 87 3.40 -1.69 -16.81
CA TYR A 87 4.82 -2.11 -16.83
C TYR A 87 5.04 -3.53 -17.37
N GLY A 88 3.99 -4.35 -17.42
CA GLY A 88 4.03 -5.70 -17.97
C GLY A 88 4.39 -6.80 -16.97
N LEU A 89 4.35 -8.05 -17.43
CA LEU A 89 4.50 -9.26 -16.59
C LEU A 89 5.95 -9.62 -16.24
N ASN A 90 6.92 -8.93 -16.84
CA ASN A 90 8.36 -9.14 -16.59
C ASN A 90 8.85 -8.48 -15.29
N TYR A 91 7.98 -7.73 -14.60
CA TYR A 91 8.25 -7.14 -13.29
C TYR A 91 7.73 -8.01 -12.15
N ARG A 92 8.46 -8.02 -11.03
CA ARG A 92 8.02 -8.59 -9.77
C ARG A 92 7.24 -7.56 -8.97
N TYR A 93 5.94 -7.80 -8.79
CA TYR A 93 5.05 -6.94 -8.01
C TYR A 93 5.07 -7.34 -6.53
N ILE A 94 5.48 -6.42 -5.66
CA ILE A 94 5.65 -6.63 -4.23
C ILE A 94 4.67 -5.75 -3.47
N LYS A 95 3.62 -6.37 -2.94
CA LYS A 95 2.58 -5.70 -2.16
C LYS A 95 3.02 -5.52 -0.71
N ARG A 96 2.88 -4.30 -0.17
CA ARG A 96 3.25 -3.97 1.21
C ARG A 96 2.12 -3.21 1.89
N ALA A 97 1.86 -3.56 3.14
CA ALA A 97 0.96 -2.82 4.02
C ALA A 97 1.78 -2.25 5.17
N VAL A 98 1.73 -0.93 5.35
CA VAL A 98 2.35 -0.22 6.48
C VAL A 98 1.24 0.16 7.45
N ILE A 99 1.27 -0.40 8.65
CA ILE A 99 0.20 -0.24 9.64
C ILE A 99 0.66 0.73 10.72
N ILE A 100 -0.09 1.80 10.92
CA ILE A 100 0.10 2.77 12.00
C ILE A 100 -0.84 2.40 13.15
N SER A 101 -0.27 1.99 14.26
CA SER A 101 -0.98 1.54 15.46
C SER A 101 -0.12 1.75 16.70
N GLU A 102 -0.77 1.80 17.86
CA GLU A 102 -0.10 1.47 19.12
C GLU A 102 0.38 0.02 19.10
N PRO A 103 1.62 -0.27 19.55
CA PRO A 103 2.22 -1.60 19.47
C PRO A 103 1.42 -2.70 20.17
N LYS A 104 0.77 -2.38 21.30
CA LYS A 104 0.06 -3.36 22.15
C LYS A 104 -1.41 -3.55 21.76
N ARG A 105 -1.88 -2.96 20.66
CA ARG A 105 -3.30 -3.02 20.29
C ARG A 105 -3.67 -4.46 19.87
N PRO A 106 -4.58 -5.17 20.58
CA PRO A 106 -4.85 -6.60 20.32
C PRO A 106 -5.28 -6.91 18.88
N LYS A 107 -5.98 -5.95 18.26
CA LYS A 107 -6.45 -6.01 16.87
C LYS A 107 -5.30 -6.17 15.85
N ILE A 108 -4.07 -5.74 16.16
CA ILE A 108 -2.94 -5.79 15.22
C ILE A 108 -2.57 -7.22 14.85
N ASN A 109 -2.55 -8.13 15.83
CA ASN A 109 -2.21 -9.54 15.60
C ASN A 109 -3.24 -10.22 14.69
N LYS A 110 -4.52 -9.93 14.93
CA LYS A 110 -5.62 -10.41 14.08
C LYS A 110 -5.49 -9.86 12.65
N LEU A 111 -5.20 -8.58 12.50
CA LEU A 111 -5.01 -7.93 11.20
C LEU A 111 -3.81 -8.53 10.43
N ILE A 112 -2.65 -8.70 11.09
CA ILE A 112 -1.46 -9.31 10.48
C ILE A 112 -1.78 -10.75 10.02
N ALA A 113 -2.47 -11.54 10.85
CA ALA A 113 -2.88 -12.89 10.49
C ALA A 113 -3.81 -12.91 9.26
N LEU A 114 -4.77 -11.98 9.18
CA LEU A 114 -5.67 -11.84 8.04
C LEU A 114 -4.95 -11.44 6.76
N LEU A 115 -3.98 -10.51 6.83
CA LEU A 115 -3.20 -10.08 5.68
C LEU A 115 -2.30 -11.21 5.16
N ARG A 116 -1.62 -11.95 6.04
CA ARG A 116 -0.75 -13.07 5.65
C ARG A 116 -1.50 -14.22 4.96
N ARG A 117 -2.76 -14.49 5.35
CA ARG A 117 -3.58 -15.55 4.74
C ARG A 117 -4.08 -15.20 3.32
N LYS A 118 -4.14 -13.92 2.97
CA LYS A 118 -4.79 -13.43 1.74
C LYS A 118 -3.83 -12.73 0.75
N ALA A 119 -2.58 -12.56 1.16
CA ALA A 119 -1.49 -11.96 0.38
C ALA A 119 -1.13 -12.83 -0.82
#